data_AF-A0A3E3EF98-F1
#
_entry.id   AF-A0A3E3EF98-F1
#
_cell.length_a   1.000
_cell.length_b   1.000
_cell.length_c   1.000
_cell.angle_alpha   90.00
_cell.angle_beta   90.00
_cell.angle_gamma   90.00
#
_symmetry.space_group_name_H-M   'P 1'
#
loop_
_entity.id
_entity.type
_entity.pdbx_description
1 polymer ?
#
loop_
_entity_poly.entity_id
_entity_poly.type
_entity_poly.pdbx_seq_one_letter_code
_entity_poly.pdbx_strand_id
1 'polypeptide(L)'
;MAKHLTDAKKKQIIADYVECGNYSEVARKHKVSKDTVRRLSNRTDIVKKAQEKKEQNTRDMLEYLDQKRDTAFKFIDKAFEEMCKEEKIEKTSIINLATAIGIVIDKYSNANINKQNEKVTIINDLPRD
;
A
#
# COMPACT_ATOMS: atom_id res chain seq x y z
N MET A 1 -15.55 40.95 -17.33
CA MET A 1 -14.15 40.44 -17.32
C MET A 1 -14.19 38.92 -17.36
N ALA A 2 -13.55 38.28 -18.33
CA ALA A 2 -13.48 36.82 -18.39
C ALA A 2 -12.64 36.30 -17.21
N LYS A 3 -13.22 35.42 -16.39
CA LYS A 3 -12.54 34.86 -15.21
C LYS A 3 -11.50 33.84 -15.68
N HIS A 4 -10.28 34.31 -15.94
CA HIS A 4 -9.16 33.43 -16.29
C HIS A 4 -8.76 32.56 -15.10
N LEU A 5 -8.46 31.29 -15.37
CA LEU A 5 -7.99 30.37 -14.34
C LEU A 5 -6.57 30.75 -13.90
N THR A 6 -6.36 30.86 -12.59
CA THR A 6 -5.02 31.05 -12.02
C THR A 6 -4.19 29.79 -12.19
N ASP A 7 -2.86 29.93 -12.27
CA ASP A 7 -1.96 28.78 -12.46
C ASP A 7 -2.00 27.78 -11.30
N ALA A 8 -2.21 28.25 -10.07
CA ALA A 8 -2.45 27.38 -8.92
C ALA A 8 -3.69 26.49 -9.14
N LYS A 9 -4.78 27.08 -9.64
CA LYS A 9 -6.02 26.33 -9.91
C LYS A 9 -5.87 25.36 -11.08
N LYS A 10 -5.09 25.71 -12.11
CA LYS A 10 -4.76 24.78 -13.21
C LYS A 10 -3.98 23.56 -12.69
N LYS A 11 -2.99 23.77 -11.82
CA LYS A 11 -2.20 22.68 -11.22
C LYS A 11 -3.08 21.76 -10.37
N GLN A 12 -4.01 22.32 -9.60
CA GLN A 12 -4.92 21.53 -8.76
C GLN A 12 -5.90 20.68 -9.59
N ILE A 13 -6.43 21.23 -10.69
CA ILE A 13 -7.26 20.46 -11.65
C ILE A 13 -6.49 19.28 -12.24
N ILE A 14 -5.22 19.49 -12.60
CA ILE A 14 -4.38 18.42 -13.17
C ILE A 14 -4.08 17.35 -12.12
N ALA A 15 -3.76 17.73 -10.88
CA ALA A 15 -3.51 16.78 -9.80
C ALA A 15 -4.73 15.89 -9.52
N ASP A 16 -5.91 16.50 -9.37
CA ASP A 16 -7.15 15.77 -9.16
C ASP A 16 -7.49 14.84 -10.35
N TYR A 17 -7.17 15.26 -11.58
CA TYR A 17 -7.35 14.42 -12.76
C TYR A 17 -6.41 13.21 -12.79
N VAL A 18 -5.14 13.39 -12.42
CA VAL A 18 -4.18 12.27 -12.33
C VAL A 18 -4.62 11.26 -11.28
N GLU A 19 -5.25 11.71 -10.20
CA GLU A 19 -5.73 10.84 -9.12
C GLU A 19 -6.94 10.00 -9.55
N CYS A 20 -7.99 10.62 -10.09
CA CYS A 20 -9.26 9.93 -10.39
C CYS A 20 -9.37 9.40 -11.85
N GLY A 21 -8.59 9.93 -12.79
CA GLY A 21 -8.66 9.59 -14.21
C GLY A 21 -9.95 10.05 -14.93
N ASN A 22 -10.86 10.75 -14.25
CA ASN A 22 -12.18 11.09 -14.78
C ASN A 22 -12.36 12.60 -15.00
N TYR A 23 -12.38 13.02 -16.27
CA TYR A 23 -12.57 14.42 -16.65
C TYR A 23 -13.88 15.05 -16.14
N SER A 24 -14.98 14.29 -16.10
CA SER A 24 -16.29 14.82 -15.72
C SER A 24 -16.39 15.07 -14.22
N GLU A 25 -15.74 14.24 -13.43
CA GLU A 25 -15.71 14.35 -11.97
C GLU A 25 -14.90 15.56 -11.52
N VAL A 26 -13.69 15.73 -12.06
CA VAL A 26 -12.83 16.89 -11.82
C VAL A 26 -13.50 18.18 -12.26
N ALA A 27 -14.19 18.16 -13.41
CA ALA A 27 -14.93 19.31 -13.92
C ALA A 27 -16.01 19.77 -12.93
N ARG A 28 -16.78 18.85 -12.33
CA ARG A 28 -17.78 19.17 -11.30
C ARG A 28 -17.12 19.72 -10.04
N LYS A 29 -16.04 19.09 -9.55
CA LYS A 29 -15.29 19.52 -8.36
C LYS A 29 -14.77 20.95 -8.49
N HIS A 30 -14.25 21.31 -9.66
CA HIS A 30 -13.63 22.63 -9.90
C HIS A 30 -14.54 23.69 -10.50
N LYS A 31 -15.80 23.32 -10.80
CA LYS A 31 -16.79 24.16 -11.50
C LYS A 31 -16.26 24.67 -12.84
N VAL A 32 -15.65 23.78 -13.63
CA VAL A 32 -15.12 24.07 -14.97
C VAL A 32 -15.73 23.11 -15.99
N SER A 33 -15.64 23.41 -17.28
CA SER A 33 -16.09 22.46 -18.31
C SER A 33 -15.15 21.26 -18.41
N LYS A 34 -15.70 20.11 -18.81
CA LYS A 34 -14.93 18.89 -19.13
C LYS A 34 -13.82 19.17 -20.14
N ASP A 35 -14.10 20.00 -21.14
CA ASP A 35 -13.13 20.38 -22.16
C ASP A 35 -11.97 21.21 -21.62
N THR A 36 -12.20 22.00 -20.55
CA THR A 36 -11.13 22.73 -19.86
C THR A 36 -10.17 21.76 -19.18
N VAL A 37 -10.69 20.75 -18.48
CA VAL A 37 -9.87 19.70 -17.83
C VAL A 37 -9.09 18.91 -18.88
N ARG A 38 -9.74 18.53 -19.99
CA ARG A 38 -9.10 17.83 -21.12
C ARG A 38 -7.98 18.66 -21.77
N ARG A 39 -8.19 19.96 -21.99
CA ARG A 39 -7.16 20.84 -22.56
C ARG A 39 -5.98 21.04 -21.61
N LEU A 40 -6.21 21.15 -20.30
CA LEU A 40 -5.15 21.32 -19.31
C LEU A 40 -4.29 20.06 -19.17
N SER A 41 -4.91 18.89 -19.12
CA SER A 41 -4.23 17.60 -19.05
C SER A 41 -3.44 17.28 -20.32
N ASN A 42 -4.03 17.49 -21.51
CA ASN A 42 -3.35 17.19 -22.78
C ASN A 42 -2.21 18.15 -23.14
N ARG A 43 -2.19 19.36 -22.57
CA ARG A 43 -1.14 20.37 -22.84
C ARG A 43 0.09 20.21 -21.97
N THR A 44 0.07 19.31 -20.99
CA THR A 44 1.11 19.25 -19.97
C THR A 44 1.70 17.85 -19.86
N ASP A 45 3.04 17.76 -19.95
CA ASP A 45 3.79 16.53 -19.63
C ASP A 45 3.62 16.09 -18.17
N ILE A 46 2.89 16.88 -17.37
CA ILE A 46 2.56 16.65 -15.97
C ILE A 46 1.78 15.34 -15.81
N VAL A 47 0.94 14.95 -16.76
CA VAL A 47 0.20 13.68 -16.67
C VAL A 47 1.15 12.48 -16.75
N LYS A 48 2.10 12.51 -17.70
CA LYS A 48 3.14 11.46 -17.81
C LYS A 48 4.03 11.43 -16.57
N LYS A 49 4.58 12.59 -16.17
CA LYS A 49 5.46 12.68 -15.00
C LYS A 49 4.76 12.29 -13.69
N ALA A 50 3.47 12.60 -13.55
CA ALA A 50 2.73 12.23 -12.36
C ALA A 50 2.37 10.73 -12.34
N GLN A 51 2.12 10.12 -13.50
CA GLN A 51 1.99 8.67 -13.64
C GLN A 51 3.30 7.95 -13.30
N GLU A 52 4.43 8.40 -13.88
CA GLU A 52 5.76 7.87 -13.58
C GLU A 52 6.11 8.01 -12.08
N LYS A 53 5.78 9.15 -11.47
CA LYS A 53 5.98 9.36 -10.03
C LYS A 53 5.07 8.48 -9.18
N LYS A 54 3.83 8.21 -9.60
CA LYS A 54 2.92 7.29 -8.91
C LYS A 54 3.49 5.87 -8.92
N GLU A 55 3.97 5.41 -10.08
CA GLU A 55 4.63 4.10 -10.23
C GLU A 55 5.93 4.02 -9.44
N GLN A 56 6.73 5.09 -9.39
CA GLN A 56 7.92 5.15 -8.54
C GLN A 56 7.55 5.09 -7.06
N ASN A 57 6.60 5.89 -6.59
CA ASN A 57 6.16 5.87 -5.19
C ASN A 57 5.61 4.51 -4.78
N THR A 58 4.89 3.82 -5.67
CA THR A 58 4.41 2.45 -5.41
C THR A 58 5.58 1.47 -5.29
N ARG A 59 6.59 1.56 -6.16
CA ARG A 59 7.81 0.74 -6.07
C ARG A 59 8.60 1.03 -4.78
N ASP A 60 8.82 2.30 -4.47
CA ASP A 60 9.52 2.73 -3.26
C ASP A 60 8.80 2.24 -1.99
N MET A 61 7.46 2.27 -1.98
CA MET A 61 6.67 1.73 -0.87
C MET A 61 6.81 0.22 -0.76
N LEU A 62 6.77 -0.51 -1.88
CA LEU A 62 6.96 -1.97 -1.89
C LEU A 62 8.37 -2.35 -1.41
N GLU A 63 9.40 -1.65 -1.88
CA GLU A 63 10.78 -1.83 -1.40
C GLU A 63 10.90 -1.49 0.08
N TYR A 64 10.26 -0.41 0.55
CA TYR A 64 10.22 -0.07 1.97
C TYR A 64 9.53 -1.16 2.80
N LEU A 65 8.42 -1.73 2.31
CA LEU A 65 7.72 -2.83 2.97
C LEU A 65 8.57 -4.10 3.02
N ASP A 66 9.28 -4.44 1.94
CA ASP A 66 10.19 -5.59 1.91
C ASP A 66 11.41 -5.38 2.82
N GLN A 67 12.03 -4.19 2.81
CA GLN A 67 13.12 -3.85 3.72
C GLN A 67 12.68 -3.91 5.19
N LYS A 68 11.45 -3.46 5.50
CA LYS A 68 10.88 -3.52 6.84
C LYS A 68 10.52 -4.94 7.25
N ARG A 69 10.03 -5.75 6.31
CA ARG A 69 9.81 -7.19 6.51
C ARG A 69 11.10 -7.89 6.92
N ASP A 70 12.19 -7.69 6.19
CA ASP A 70 13.49 -8.29 6.52
C ASP A 70 14.02 -7.79 7.86
N THR A 71 13.83 -6.50 8.16
CA THR A 71 14.22 -5.93 9.46
C THR A 71 13.41 -6.55 10.60
N ALA A 72 12.11 -6.77 10.39
CA ALA A 72 11.22 -7.39 11.37
C ALA A 72 11.62 -8.85 11.62
N PHE A 73 11.89 -9.64 10.57
CA PHE A 73 12.37 -11.02 10.73
C PHE A 73 13.71 -11.06 11.46
N LYS A 74 14.67 -10.22 11.09
CA LYS A 74 15.96 -10.11 11.82
C LYS A 74 15.79 -9.74 13.29
N PHE A 75 14.83 -8.87 13.61
CA PHE A 75 14.53 -8.53 15.00
C PHE A 75 13.92 -9.73 15.73
N ILE A 76 12.98 -10.43 15.11
CA ILE A 76 12.35 -11.63 15.64
C ILE A 76 13.41 -12.70 15.92
N ASP A 77 14.32 -12.97 14.98
CA ASP A 77 15.40 -13.94 15.14
C ASP A 77 16.28 -13.59 16.34
N LYS A 78 16.72 -12.33 16.45
CA LYS A 78 17.52 -11.85 17.60
C LYS A 78 16.77 -11.97 18.92
N ALA A 79 15.48 -11.66 18.94
CA ALA A 79 14.66 -11.79 20.13
C ALA A 79 14.53 -13.25 20.55
N PHE A 80 14.31 -14.16 19.60
CA PHE A 80 14.27 -15.60 19.86
C PHE A 80 15.61 -16.12 20.39
N GLU A 81 16.73 -15.76 19.76
CA GLU A 81 18.07 -16.15 20.23
C GLU A 81 18.33 -15.69 21.67
N GLU A 82 17.98 -14.46 22.01
CA GLU A 82 18.13 -13.93 23.38
C GLU A 82 17.23 -14.67 24.38
N MET A 83 15.99 -14.98 23.99
CA MET A 83 15.03 -15.71 24.83
C MET A 83 15.46 -17.17 25.08
N CYS A 84 16.22 -17.76 24.17
CA CYS A 84 16.71 -19.13 24.28
C CYS A 84 18.01 -19.28 25.08
N LYS A 85 18.58 -18.18 25.61
CA LYS A 85 19.77 -18.25 26.47
C LYS A 85 19.45 -18.95 27.79
N GLU A 86 20.30 -19.90 28.19
CA GLU A 86 20.15 -20.69 29.41
C GLU A 86 19.95 -19.81 30.65
N GLU A 87 20.76 -18.76 30.81
CA GLU A 87 20.64 -17.77 31.89
C GLU A 87 19.24 -17.13 31.98
N LYS A 88 18.60 -16.87 30.83
CA LYS A 88 17.26 -16.26 30.76
C LYS A 88 16.19 -17.29 31.09
N ILE A 89 16.34 -18.52 30.59
CA ILE A 89 15.42 -19.63 30.85
C ILE A 89 15.43 -19.96 32.35
N GLU A 90 16.61 -20.11 32.96
CA GLU A 90 16.77 -20.42 34.39
C GLU A 90 16.17 -19.34 35.31
N LYS A 91 16.30 -18.06 34.92
CA LYS A 91 15.74 -16.93 35.69
C LYS A 91 14.25 -16.73 35.48
N THR A 92 13.64 -17.42 34.52
CA THR A 92 12.22 -17.27 34.19
C THR A 92 11.38 -18.26 34.98
N SER A 93 10.22 -17.81 35.49
CA SER A 93 9.31 -18.71 36.21
C SER A 93 8.76 -19.81 35.29
N ILE A 94 8.55 -20.99 35.86
CA ILE A 94 8.02 -22.16 35.13
C ILE A 94 6.66 -21.85 34.48
N ILE A 95 5.81 -21.05 35.14
CA ILE A 95 4.49 -20.64 34.60
C ILE A 95 4.65 -19.77 33.34
N ASN A 96 5.62 -18.86 33.34
CA ASN A 96 5.89 -18.00 32.18
C ASN A 96 6.48 -18.80 31.02
N LEU A 97 7.36 -19.77 31.32
CA LEU A 97 7.88 -20.70 30.30
C LEU A 97 6.76 -21.54 29.69
N ALA A 98 5.88 -22.13 30.50
CA ALA A 98 4.75 -22.92 30.04
C ALA A 98 3.79 -22.08 29.16
N THR A 99 3.53 -20.83 29.56
CA THR A 99 2.71 -19.89 28.78
C THR A 99 3.36 -19.57 27.43
N ALA A 100 4.67 -19.27 27.43
CA ALA A 100 5.41 -18.97 26.20
C ALA A 100 5.40 -20.17 25.23
N ILE A 101 5.60 -21.39 25.74
CA ILE A 101 5.50 -22.63 24.96
C ILE A 101 4.11 -22.78 24.34
N GLY A 102 3.04 -22.56 25.12
CA GLY A 102 1.66 -22.62 24.63
C GLY A 102 1.39 -21.63 23.49
N ILE A 103 1.87 -20.40 23.60
CA ILE A 103 1.73 -19.37 22.56
C ILE A 103 2.48 -19.78 21.28
N VAL A 104 3.71 -20.28 21.40
CA VAL A 104 4.50 -20.74 20.24
C VAL A 104 3.78 -21.90 19.57
N ILE A 105 3.36 -22.92 20.33
CA ILE A 105 2.63 -24.07 19.79
C ILE A 105 1.35 -23.62 19.09
N ASP A 106 0.53 -22.75 19.70
CA ASP A 106 -0.69 -22.24 19.07
C ASP A 106 -0.39 -21.50 17.76
N LYS A 107 0.63 -20.63 17.74
CA LYS A 107 0.98 -19.85 16.55
C LYS A 107 1.44 -20.74 15.38
N TYR A 108 2.21 -21.80 15.66
CA TYR A 108 2.77 -22.68 14.64
C TYR A 108 1.90 -23.92 14.32
N SER A 109 1.02 -24.34 15.23
CA SER A 109 0.10 -25.46 15.01
C SER A 109 -1.19 -25.04 14.32
N ASN A 110 -1.46 -23.74 14.21
CA ASN A 110 -2.54 -23.21 13.40
C ASN A 110 -2.31 -23.58 11.92
N ALA A 111 -2.96 -24.67 11.48
CA ALA A 111 -3.07 -25.19 10.13
C ALA A 111 -3.64 -24.19 9.08
N ASN A 112 -3.70 -22.89 9.38
CA ASN A 112 -4.21 -21.83 8.54
C ASN A 112 -3.15 -21.18 7.63
N ILE A 113 -1.86 -21.55 7.76
CA ILE A 113 -0.82 -21.16 6.78
C ILE A 113 -1.15 -21.73 5.38
N ASN A 114 -1.91 -22.83 5.29
CA ASN A 114 -2.28 -23.46 4.02
C ASN A 114 -3.57 -22.90 3.37
N LYS A 115 -4.40 -22.11 4.06
CA LYS A 115 -5.66 -21.59 3.48
C LYS A 115 -5.53 -20.23 2.80
N GLN A 116 -4.49 -19.45 3.11
CA GLN A 116 -4.30 -18.12 2.50
C GLN A 116 -3.61 -18.15 1.12
N ASN A 117 -3.17 -19.33 0.65
CA ASN A 117 -2.59 -19.53 -0.67
C ASN A 117 -3.58 -20.06 -1.72
N GLU A 118 -4.87 -20.21 -1.40
CA GLU A 118 -5.90 -20.27 -2.44
C GLU A 118 -6.04 -18.87 -3.06
N LYS A 119 -5.22 -18.64 -4.09
CA LYS A 119 -5.42 -17.53 -5.02
C LYS A 119 -6.90 -17.50 -5.42
N VAL A 120 -7.61 -16.43 -5.07
CA VAL A 120 -8.89 -16.09 -5.69
C VAL A 120 -8.59 -15.93 -7.18
N THR A 121 -8.93 -16.96 -7.96
CA THR A 121 -8.89 -16.88 -9.41
C THR A 121 -10.14 -16.12 -9.81
N ILE A 122 -9.99 -14.85 -10.21
CA ILE A 122 -11.08 -14.11 -10.84
C ILE A 122 -11.33 -14.79 -12.19
N ILE A 123 -12.36 -15.62 -12.23
CA ILE A 123 -12.88 -16.20 -13.47
C ILE A 123 -13.61 -15.06 -14.17
N ASN A 124 -13.04 -14.53 -15.25
CA ASN A 124 -13.73 -13.58 -16.13
C ASN A 124 -14.75 -14.35 -17.00
N ASP A 125 -15.81 -14.86 -16.37
CA ASP A 125 -16.94 -15.50 -17.08
C ASP A 125 -18.14 -14.56 -17.13
N LEU A 126 -17.98 -13.42 -17.81
CA LEU A 126 -19.13 -12.68 -18.31
C LEU A 126 -19.02 -12.54 -19.83
N PRO A 127 -19.94 -13.16 -20.61
CA PRO A 127 -19.99 -12.94 -22.05
C PRO A 127 -20.28 -11.46 -22.30
N ARG A 128 -19.53 -10.86 -23.24
CA ARG A 128 -19.88 -9.55 -23.78
C ARG A 128 -21.00 -9.77 -24.78
N ASP A 129 -22.17 -9.21 -24.48
CA ASP A 129 -23.22 -8.95 -25.47
C ASP A 129 -22.73 -7.94 -26.53
#